data_AF-A0A8X6GCL7-F1
#
_entry.id   AF-A0A8X6GCL7-F1
#
_cell.length_a   1.000
_cell.length_b   1.000
_cell.length_c   1.000
_cell.angle_alpha   90.00
_cell.angle_beta   90.00
_cell.angle_gamma   90.00
#
_symmetry.space_group_name_H-M   'P 1'
#
loop_
_entity.id
_entity.type
_entity.pdbx_description
1 polymer ?
#
loop_
_entity_poly.entity_id
_entity_poly.type
_entity_poly.pdbx_seq_one_letter_code
_entity_poly.pdbx_strand_id
1 'polypeptide(L)'
;MDCILGSIFCWVHEDKNLREEDKFQYLPTSLKPKTKARDIAESYPPSKGNYLKVIDHFKSRFGRKDLLIEVYIRDLLALVNNESAIKLTDLYDKLGSDLRALETLNVTSNYAVSCCGIISPS
;
A
#
# COMPACT_ATOMS: atom_id res chain seq x y z
N MET A 1 -2.03 -3.38 -1.34
CA MET A 1 -1.81 -2.59 -2.58
C MET A 1 -1.53 -1.12 -2.26
N ASP A 2 -1.21 -0.81 -1.01
CA ASP A 2 -1.87 0.34 -0.40
C ASP A 2 -1.04 1.63 -0.53
N CYS A 3 0.13 1.56 -1.17
CA CYS A 3 1.01 2.71 -1.38
C CYS A 3 1.32 3.02 -2.86
N ILE A 4 1.02 2.12 -3.80
CA ILE A 4 1.42 2.30 -5.22
C ILE A 4 0.41 3.13 -6.00
N LEU A 5 -0.87 3.08 -5.63
CA LEU A 5 -1.96 3.69 -6.40
C LEU A 5 -2.28 5.14 -5.98
N GLY A 6 -1.93 5.54 -4.76
CA GLY A 6 -2.18 6.88 -4.20
C GLY A 6 -3.11 6.83 -2.99
N SER A 7 -2.91 7.72 -2.01
CA SER A 7 -3.69 7.74 -0.75
C SER A 7 -5.19 7.95 -0.95
N ILE A 8 -5.57 8.66 -2.01
CA ILE A 8 -6.96 8.95 -2.37
C ILE A 8 -7.67 7.68 -2.88
N PHE A 9 -6.95 6.78 -3.55
CA PHE A 9 -7.53 5.54 -4.09
C PHE A 9 -8.08 4.65 -2.97
N CYS A 10 -7.34 4.48 -1.87
CA CYS A 10 -7.80 3.67 -0.73
C CYS A 10 -9.09 4.24 -0.12
N TRP A 11 -9.17 5.56 0.05
CA TRP A 11 -10.36 6.24 0.56
C TRP A 11 -11.60 5.97 -0.32
N VAL A 12 -11.47 6.15 -1.64
CA VAL A 12 -12.57 5.87 -2.59
C VAL A 12 -12.93 4.39 -2.64
N HIS A 13 -11.93 3.49 -2.59
CA HIS A 13 -12.15 2.06 -2.70
C HIS A 13 -12.85 1.48 -1.47
N GLU A 14 -12.44 1.93 -0.27
CA GLU A 14 -12.95 1.44 1.02
C GLU A 14 -14.30 2.04 1.42
N ASP A 15 -14.69 3.19 0.86
CA ASP A 15 -15.98 3.82 1.13
C ASP A 15 -17.14 2.91 0.67
N LYS A 16 -17.89 2.35 1.62
CA LYS A 16 -19.02 1.45 1.36
C LYS A 16 -20.29 2.20 0.91
N ASN A 17 -20.33 3.52 1.08
CA ASN A 17 -21.48 4.35 0.68
C ASN A 17 -21.44 4.72 -0.80
N LEU A 18 -20.26 4.66 -1.43
CA LEU A 18 -20.12 4.90 -2.86
C LEU A 18 -20.49 3.65 -3.67
N ARG A 19 -21.34 3.82 -4.68
CA ARG A 19 -21.63 2.76 -5.66
C ARG A 19 -20.39 2.53 -6.53
N GLU A 20 -20.21 1.31 -7.04
CA GLU A 20 -19.05 0.96 -7.87
C GLU A 20 -18.97 1.79 -9.16
N GLU A 21 -20.12 2.22 -9.71
CA GLU A 21 -20.19 3.16 -10.82
C GLU A 21 -19.59 4.54 -10.47
N ASP A 22 -19.90 5.06 -9.27
CA ASP A 22 -19.39 6.33 -8.78
C ASP A 22 -17.88 6.19 -8.45
N LYS A 23 -17.47 5.08 -7.83
CA LYS A 23 -16.04 4.78 -7.57
C LYS A 23 -15.21 4.74 -8.83
N PHE A 24 -15.76 4.21 -9.94
CA PHE A 24 -15.04 4.20 -11.21
C PHE A 24 -14.78 5.61 -11.74
N GLN A 25 -15.70 6.55 -11.53
CA GLN A 25 -15.48 7.93 -11.99
C GLN A 25 -14.33 8.62 -11.25
N TYR A 26 -14.17 8.32 -9.96
CA TYR A 26 -13.05 8.84 -9.16
C TYR A 26 -11.74 8.07 -9.37
N LEU A 27 -11.80 6.88 -9.97
CA LEU A 27 -10.66 5.98 -10.09
C LEU A 27 -9.48 6.61 -10.88
N PRO A 28 -9.63 7.12 -12.12
CA PRO A 28 -8.50 7.72 -12.86
C PRO A 28 -7.88 8.93 -12.16
N THR A 29 -8.71 9.72 -11.46
CA THR A 29 -8.28 10.91 -10.72
C THR A 29 -7.57 10.56 -9.42
N SER A 30 -7.94 9.46 -8.78
CA SER A 30 -7.29 8.97 -7.56
C SER A 30 -5.89 8.41 -7.80
N LEU A 31 -5.54 8.11 -9.06
CA LEU A 31 -4.27 7.53 -9.47
C LEU A 31 -3.24 8.60 -9.86
N LYS A 32 -1.97 8.35 -9.51
CA LYS A 32 -0.87 9.23 -9.91
C LYS A 32 -0.79 9.34 -11.45
N PRO A 33 -0.62 10.56 -12.00
CA PRO A 33 -0.49 10.76 -13.44
C PRO A 33 0.74 10.04 -14.02
N LYS A 34 0.68 9.66 -15.31
CA LYS A 34 1.76 8.96 -16.04
C LYS A 34 2.19 7.62 -15.39
N THR A 35 1.26 6.93 -14.75
CA THR A 35 1.51 5.60 -14.17
C THR A 35 0.79 4.53 -14.98
N LYS A 36 1.39 3.34 -15.04
CA LYS A 36 0.77 2.16 -15.68
C LYS A 36 -0.59 1.80 -15.07
N ALA A 37 -0.78 2.11 -13.79
CA ALA A 37 -2.07 1.89 -13.13
C ALA A 37 -3.15 2.83 -13.70
N ARG A 38 -2.81 4.09 -13.95
CA ARG A 38 -3.71 5.07 -14.58
C ARG A 38 -4.04 4.69 -16.02
N ASP A 39 -3.05 4.26 -16.80
CA ASP A 39 -3.26 3.79 -18.17
C ASP A 39 -4.25 2.61 -18.21
N ILE A 40 -4.13 1.67 -17.26
CA ILE A 40 -5.07 0.56 -17.10
C ILE A 40 -6.47 1.08 -16.74
N ALA A 41 -6.60 2.01 -15.79
CA ALA A 41 -7.92 2.55 -15.41
C ALA A 41 -8.61 3.31 -16.56
N GLU A 42 -7.85 4.08 -17.35
CA GLU A 42 -8.36 4.85 -18.49
C GLU A 42 -8.72 3.96 -19.69
N SER A 43 -8.21 2.73 -19.75
CA SER A 43 -8.50 1.80 -20.87
C SER A 43 -9.88 1.14 -20.82
N TYR A 44 -10.59 1.22 -19.69
CA TYR A 44 -11.92 0.63 -19.53
C TYR A 44 -13.00 1.71 -19.55
N PRO A 45 -14.13 1.48 -20.23
CA PRO A 45 -15.24 2.42 -20.18
C PRO A 45 -15.86 2.44 -18.78
N PRO A 46 -16.29 3.62 -18.28
CA PRO A 46 -16.84 3.78 -16.95
C PRO A 46 -18.18 3.05 -16.82
N SER A 47 -18.15 1.89 -16.16
CA SER A 47 -19.34 1.11 -15.85
C SER A 47 -19.13 0.32 -14.56
N LYS A 48 -20.23 0.02 -13.88
CA LYS A 48 -20.26 -0.76 -12.63
C LYS A 48 -19.48 -2.09 -12.76
N GLY A 49 -19.76 -2.85 -13.83
CA GLY A 49 -19.13 -4.15 -14.07
C GLY A 49 -17.64 -4.07 -14.43
N ASN A 50 -17.17 -2.92 -14.92
CA ASN A 50 -15.76 -2.74 -15.25
C ASN A 50 -14.91 -2.32 -14.05
N TYR A 51 -15.52 -1.77 -12.99
CA TYR A 51 -14.80 -1.46 -11.76
C TYR A 51 -14.13 -2.70 -11.17
N LEU A 52 -14.91 -3.76 -10.95
CA LEU A 52 -14.37 -5.03 -10.43
C LEU A 52 -13.28 -5.61 -11.33
N LYS A 53 -13.45 -5.54 -12.66
CA LYS A 53 -12.44 -6.00 -13.62
C LYS A 53 -11.13 -5.22 -13.52
N VAL A 54 -11.17 -3.90 -13.38
CA VAL A 54 -9.97 -3.07 -13.21
C VAL A 54 -9.29 -3.37 -11.88
N ILE A 55 -10.06 -3.56 -10.81
CA ILE A 55 -9.51 -3.93 -9.50
C ILE A 55 -8.84 -5.30 -9.54
N ASP A 56 -9.43 -6.30 -10.20
CA ASP A 56 -8.80 -7.62 -10.37
C ASP A 56 -7.57 -7.55 -11.27
N HIS A 57 -7.58 -6.70 -12.30
CA HIS A 57 -6.40 -6.45 -13.11
C HIS A 57 -5.28 -5.78 -12.28
N PHE A 58 -5.62 -4.84 -11.40
CA PHE A 58 -4.68 -4.27 -10.43
C PHE A 58 -4.16 -5.33 -9.47
N LYS A 59 -5.01 -6.26 -9.03
CA LYS A 59 -4.59 -7.38 -8.17
C LYS A 59 -3.60 -8.30 -8.83
N SER A 60 -3.88 -8.72 -10.05
CA SER A 60 -2.99 -9.57 -10.83
C SER A 60 -1.65 -8.88 -11.10
N ARG A 61 -1.68 -7.59 -11.45
CA ARG A 61 -0.48 -6.85 -11.88
C ARG A 61 0.39 -6.33 -10.74
N PHE A 62 -0.24 -5.79 -9.69
CA PHE A 62 0.42 -5.08 -8.59
C PHE A 62 0.30 -5.79 -7.24
N GLY A 63 -0.56 -6.81 -7.14
CA GLY A 63 -0.85 -7.55 -5.92
C GLY A 63 -0.01 -8.80 -5.69
N ARG A 64 1.18 -8.89 -6.29
CA ARG A 64 2.06 -10.07 -6.15
C ARG A 64 2.69 -10.12 -4.75
N LYS A 65 1.85 -10.45 -3.77
CA LYS A 65 2.25 -10.72 -2.38
C LYS A 65 3.30 -11.83 -2.33
N ASP A 66 3.20 -12.81 -3.23
CA ASP A 66 4.15 -13.92 -3.32
C ASP A 66 5.58 -13.45 -3.63
N LEU A 67 5.74 -12.44 -4.50
CA LEU A 67 7.06 -11.85 -4.76
C LEU A 67 7.59 -11.04 -3.59
N LEU A 68 6.72 -10.35 -2.86
CA LEU A 68 7.12 -9.62 -1.66
C LEU A 68 7.62 -10.59 -0.60
N ILE A 69 6.92 -11.72 -0.42
CA ILE A 69 7.33 -12.81 0.46
C ILE A 69 8.66 -13.42 -0.01
N GLU A 70 8.82 -13.67 -1.31
CA GLU A 70 10.06 -14.22 -1.87
C GLU A 70 11.27 -13.29 -1.66
N VAL A 71 11.09 -11.97 -1.86
CA VAL A 71 12.13 -10.97 -1.57
C VAL A 71 12.45 -10.96 -0.08
N TYR A 72 11.43 -11.00 0.79
CA TYR A 72 11.63 -11.02 2.23
C TYR A 72 12.38 -12.27 2.71
N ILE A 73 12.03 -13.45 2.18
CA ILE A 73 12.74 -14.71 2.46
C ILE A 73 14.20 -14.61 1.98
N ARG A 74 14.44 -14.00 0.83
CA ARG A 74 15.78 -13.81 0.29
C ARG A 74 16.63 -12.86 1.13
N ASP A 75 16.04 -11.76 1.61
CA ASP A 75 16.70 -10.80 2.48
C ASP A 75 17.02 -11.42 3.86
N LEU A 76 16.11 -12.21 4.40
CA LEU A 76 16.34 -13.01 5.61
C LEU A 76 17.47 -14.03 5.42
N LEU A 77 17.44 -14.76 4.30
CA LEU A 77 18.48 -15.74 3.99
C LEU A 77 19.83 -15.06 3.79
N ALA A 78 19.87 -13.90 3.13
CA ALA A 78 21.08 -13.11 2.97
C ALA A 78 21.62 -12.59 4.32
N LEU A 79 20.75 -12.24 5.27
CA LEU A 79 21.13 -11.88 6.64
C LEU A 79 21.75 -13.06 7.39
N VAL A 80 21.16 -14.25 7.28
CA VAL A 80 21.64 -15.47 7.94
C VAL A 80 22.93 -15.99 7.32
N ASN A 81 23.09 -15.87 6.00
CA ASN A 81 24.26 -16.36 5.26
C ASN A 81 25.45 -15.39 5.27
N ASN A 82 25.26 -14.14 5.71
CA ASN A 82 26.38 -13.26 6.02
C ASN A 82 26.98 -13.68 7.37
N GLU A 83 27.91 -14.64 7.33
CA GLU A 83 28.75 -15.04 8.46
C GLU A 83 29.72 -13.93 8.93
N SER A 84 29.54 -12.69 8.48
CA SER A 84 30.37 -11.55 8.88
C SER A 84 29.91 -10.97 10.21
N ALA A 85 30.07 -11.73 11.30
CA ALA A 85 30.14 -11.25 12.68
C ALA A 85 29.24 -10.03 13.03
N ILE A 86 28.00 -9.99 12.53
CA ILE A 86 27.03 -9.02 12.99
C ILE A 86 26.68 -9.53 14.38
N LYS A 87 27.02 -8.75 15.42
CA LYS A 87 26.67 -9.13 16.78
C LYS A 87 25.18 -9.40 16.77
N LEU A 88 24.77 -10.56 17.29
CA LEU A 88 23.39 -11.00 17.31
C LEU A 88 22.44 -9.86 17.76
N THR A 89 22.92 -9.02 18.69
CA THR A 89 22.31 -7.77 19.15
C THR A 89 21.92 -6.79 18.03
N ASP A 90 22.81 -6.48 17.08
CA ASP A 90 22.55 -5.54 15.99
C ASP A 90 21.49 -6.08 15.02
N LEU A 91 21.46 -7.42 14.86
CA LEU A 91 20.48 -8.12 14.05
C LEU A 91 19.09 -8.09 14.71
N TYR A 92 19.04 -8.29 16.04
CA TYR A 92 17.83 -8.15 16.84
C TYR A 92 17.31 -6.71 16.85
N ASP A 93 18.19 -5.72 16.97
CA ASP A 93 17.81 -4.30 16.95
C ASP A 93 17.25 -3.91 15.58
N LYS A 94 17.84 -4.40 14.48
CA LYS A 94 17.35 -4.17 13.13
C LYS A 94 15.99 -4.84 12.90
N LEU A 95 15.83 -6.10 13.30
CA LEU A 95 14.54 -6.80 13.21
C LEU A 95 13.46 -6.12 14.06
N GLY A 96 13.81 -5.66 15.27
CA GLY A 96 12.90 -4.92 16.14
C GLY A 96 12.54 -3.52 15.61
N SER A 97 13.43 -2.88 14.85
CA SER A 97 13.15 -1.64 14.12
C SER A 97 12.20 -1.90 12.95
N ASP A 98 12.44 -2.94 12.17
CA ASP A 98 11.60 -3.32 11.03
C ASP A 98 10.18 -3.72 11.50
N LEU A 99 10.06 -4.47 12.61
CA LEU A 99 8.77 -4.79 13.24
C LEU A 99 8.03 -3.53 13.75
N ARG A 100 8.72 -2.58 14.38
CA ARG A 100 8.11 -1.30 14.81
C ARG A 100 7.70 -0.42 13.64
N ALA A 101 8.46 -0.43 12.54
CA ALA A 101 8.09 0.27 11.33
C ALA A 101 6.83 -0.34 10.72
N LEU A 102 6.73 -1.68 10.67
CA LEU A 102 5.55 -2.41 10.24
C LEU A 102 4.35 -2.17 11.16
N GLU A 103 4.56 -2.14 12.47
CA GLU A 103 3.53 -1.79 13.45
C GLU A 103 3.09 -0.34 13.28
N THR A 104 4.01 0.60 13.07
CA THR A 104 3.67 2.00 12.76
C THR A 104 2.84 2.09 11.48
N LEU A 105 3.25 1.38 10.42
CA LEU A 105 2.50 1.28 9.16
C LEU A 105 1.09 0.69 9.37
N ASN A 106 0.95 -0.30 10.24
CA ASN A 106 -0.33 -0.90 10.59
C ASN A 106 -1.19 0.00 11.51
N VAL A 107 -0.55 0.74 12.41
CA VAL A 107 -1.21 1.68 13.33
C VAL A 107 -1.61 2.95 12.56
N THR A 108 -0.97 3.30 11.43
CA THR A 108 -1.42 4.40 10.53
C THR A 108 -2.81 4.17 9.97
N SER A 109 -3.25 2.91 9.92
CA SER A 109 -4.62 2.58 9.56
C SER A 109 -5.64 3.06 10.60
N ASN A 110 -5.21 3.38 11.83
CA ASN A 110 -6.07 3.79 12.93
C ASN A 110 -5.78 5.20 13.50
N TYR A 111 -4.73 5.92 13.07
CA TYR A 111 -4.45 7.29 13.55
C TYR A 111 -4.73 8.43 12.56
N ALA A 112 -5.60 8.21 11.57
CA ALA A 112 -6.22 9.30 10.83
C ALA A 112 -7.14 10.22 11.68
N VAL A 113 -7.14 10.10 13.02
CA VAL A 113 -7.98 10.92 13.91
C VAL A 113 -7.20 11.80 14.90
N SER A 114 -5.86 11.75 14.99
CA SER A 114 -5.15 12.53 16.03
C SER A 114 -4.20 13.64 15.56
N CYS A 115 -4.11 13.94 14.27
CA CYS A 115 -3.41 15.15 13.80
C CYS A 115 -4.38 16.34 13.62
N CYS A 116 -5.22 16.59 14.63
CA CYS A 116 -5.87 17.88 14.83
C CYS A 116 -5.88 18.18 16.34
N GLY A 117 -4.70 18.52 16.85
CA GLY A 117 -4.51 18.89 18.24
C GLY A 117 -3.11 19.43 18.43
N ILE A 118 -3.04 20.73 18.68
CA ILE A 118 -1.87 21.46 19.17
C ILE A 118 -0.90 21.94 18.09
N ILE A 119 -1.29 23.02 17.39
CA ILE A 119 -0.47 24.23 17.37
C ILE A 119 -1.33 25.36 17.97
N SER A 120 -1.13 25.61 19.26
CA SER A 120 -1.32 26.92 19.92
C SER A 120 0.10 27.39 20.28
N PRO A 121 0.47 28.70 20.26
CA PRO A 121 -0.19 29.70 21.10
C PRO A 121 -0.25 31.15 20.54
N SER A 122 -1.28 31.90 20.95
CA SER A 122 -1.28 33.30 21.46
C SER A 122 -2.71 33.84 21.42
#